data_AF-A0A3B3XDF9-F1
#
_entry.id   AF-A0A3B3XDF9-F1
#
_cell.length_a   1.000
_cell.length_b   1.000
_cell.length_c   1.000
_cell.angle_alpha   90.00
_cell.angle_beta   90.00
_cell.angle_gamma   90.00
#
_symmetry.space_group_name_H-M   'P 1'
#
loop_
_entity.id
_entity.type
_entity.pdbx_description
1 polymer ?
#
loop_
_entity_poly.entity_id
_entity_poly.type
_entity_poly.pdbx_seq_one_letter_code
_entity_poly.pdbx_strand_id
1 'polypeptide(L)'
;SFANAGPAEPARLPLLSGQPFIIFWGVPDSSCAGRLNPTSFGMEREGRVAVFYEDSLGNYPYFLDKNTPINGGIPQYTRLDGHVQKTKQDLEAALPAPRYLGLGVLRWAEWVPQWSRNQEKQAMYLEASRKLLRSFFPKWTPEEVEKWSRVDFEAAAQSVMVETLREVKRLRPKALWGFSPYPSCYNSDPAQTQLGNYSGQCPPAEMALNDELLWLWKRSSALFPLLTLEKRADLINTIGECAAMGTAGVVIWNRSEMKTERVPRPGRVCPSPGPLRRQRYHCDSVLFLLPLSGEGSLCPTKPRQLRLP
;
A
#
# COMPACT_ATOMS: atom_id res chain seq x y z
N SER A 1 13.27 -23.38 -31.54
CA SER A 1 13.08 -24.36 -30.46
C SER A 1 12.43 -23.62 -29.29
N PHE A 2 11.12 -23.80 -29.11
CA PHE A 2 10.36 -23.22 -28.00
C PHE A 2 10.23 -24.29 -26.93
N ALA A 3 10.84 -24.09 -25.76
CA ALA A 3 10.64 -24.99 -24.62
C ALA A 3 10.75 -24.22 -23.30
N ASN A 4 9.82 -24.57 -22.41
CA ASN A 4 9.71 -24.22 -20.99
C ASN A 4 9.07 -22.87 -20.63
N ALA A 5 7.79 -22.72 -20.98
CA ALA A 5 6.85 -22.16 -20.01
C ALA A 5 6.40 -23.32 -19.11
N GLY A 6 6.60 -23.20 -17.80
CA GLY A 6 6.09 -24.17 -16.83
C GLY A 6 4.55 -24.27 -16.88
N PRO A 7 3.95 -25.28 -16.24
CA PRO A 7 2.50 -25.44 -16.24
C PRO A 7 1.81 -24.18 -15.70
N ALA A 8 0.75 -23.74 -16.39
CA ALA A 8 -0.07 -22.63 -15.95
C ALA A 8 -0.65 -22.93 -14.56
N GLU A 9 -0.46 -22.02 -13.60
CA GLU A 9 -1.12 -22.13 -12.29
C GLU A 9 -2.65 -22.16 -12.48
N PRO A 10 -3.40 -22.93 -11.65
CA PRO A 10 -4.85 -22.91 -11.69
C PRO A 10 -5.39 -21.48 -11.49
N ALA A 11 -6.39 -21.10 -12.28
CA ALA A 11 -7.08 -19.82 -12.10
C ALA A 11 -7.67 -19.75 -10.69
N ARG A 12 -7.34 -18.67 -9.96
CA ARG A 12 -7.85 -18.45 -8.59
C ARG A 12 -9.34 -18.12 -8.63
N LEU A 13 -10.06 -18.49 -7.57
CA LEU A 13 -11.48 -18.17 -7.43
C LEU A 13 -11.69 -16.66 -7.48
N PRO A 14 -12.67 -16.19 -8.27
CA PRO A 14 -12.97 -14.77 -8.37
C PRO A 14 -13.51 -14.25 -7.04
N LEU A 15 -13.19 -13.00 -6.71
CA LEU A 15 -13.70 -12.33 -5.49
C LEU A 15 -15.24 -12.29 -5.45
N LEU A 16 -15.86 -12.14 -6.62
CA LEU A 16 -17.30 -12.23 -6.81
C LEU A 16 -17.59 -13.27 -7.89
N SER A 17 -18.59 -14.11 -7.63
CA SER A 17 -19.03 -15.13 -8.59
C SER A 17 -19.37 -14.48 -9.93
N GLY A 18 -18.76 -14.97 -11.02
CA GLY A 18 -18.96 -14.44 -12.37
C GLY A 18 -18.14 -13.20 -12.74
N GLN A 19 -17.30 -12.68 -11.83
CA GLN A 19 -16.42 -11.53 -12.10
C GLN A 19 -14.94 -11.88 -11.85
N PRO A 20 -14.21 -12.34 -12.88
CA PRO A 20 -12.79 -12.71 -12.75
C PRO A 20 -11.89 -11.50 -12.47
N PHE A 21 -12.32 -10.29 -12.84
CA PHE A 21 -11.60 -9.04 -12.64
C PHE A 21 -12.59 -7.95 -12.19
N ILE A 22 -12.29 -7.28 -11.07
CA ILE A 22 -13.17 -6.27 -10.47
C ILE A 22 -12.48 -4.91 -10.42
N ILE A 23 -13.21 -3.85 -10.77
CA ILE A 23 -12.73 -2.47 -10.60
C ILE A 23 -13.47 -1.86 -9.42
N PHE A 24 -12.75 -1.48 -8.37
CA PHE A 24 -13.29 -0.76 -7.22
C PHE A 24 -13.08 0.74 -7.39
N TRP A 25 -14.13 1.51 -7.14
CA TRP A 25 -14.06 2.96 -7.11
C TRP A 25 -13.97 3.44 -5.66
N GLY A 26 -12.81 3.99 -5.27
CA GLY A 26 -12.56 4.45 -3.91
C GLY A 26 -12.52 5.97 -3.74
N VAL A 27 -12.84 6.75 -4.77
CA VAL A 27 -12.82 8.23 -4.69
C VAL A 27 -14.18 8.73 -4.18
N PRO A 28 -14.26 9.40 -3.01
CA PRO A 28 -15.53 9.79 -2.40
C PRO A 28 -16.39 10.70 -3.28
N ASP A 29 -17.69 10.39 -3.41
CA ASP A 29 -18.69 11.08 -4.22
C ASP A 29 -18.87 12.52 -3.75
N SER A 30 -18.71 12.76 -2.43
CA SER A 30 -18.72 14.10 -1.81
C SER A 30 -17.62 15.03 -2.35
N SER A 31 -16.58 14.47 -2.96
CA SER A 31 -15.45 15.24 -3.48
C SER A 31 -15.76 15.93 -4.82
N CYS A 32 -16.80 15.52 -5.56
CA CYS A 32 -17.12 16.02 -6.89
C CYS A 32 -18.62 15.91 -7.26
N ALA A 33 -19.37 17.01 -7.22
CA ALA A 33 -20.75 17.04 -7.73
C ALA A 33 -20.81 16.92 -9.27
N GLY A 34 -21.73 16.12 -9.81
CA GLY A 34 -21.98 16.00 -11.25
C GLY A 34 -21.14 14.97 -12.02
N ARG A 35 -20.46 14.06 -11.33
CA ARG A 35 -19.74 12.94 -11.96
C ARG A 35 -20.71 11.87 -12.51
N LEU A 36 -20.27 11.20 -13.57
CA LEU A 36 -20.91 9.97 -14.06
C LEU A 36 -20.82 8.89 -12.97
N ASN A 37 -21.93 8.19 -12.74
CA ASN A 37 -22.02 7.14 -11.73
C ASN A 37 -21.06 5.97 -12.07
N PRO A 38 -20.06 5.64 -11.24
CA PRO A 38 -19.08 4.59 -11.55
C PRO A 38 -19.71 3.23 -11.87
N THR A 39 -20.89 2.93 -11.30
CA THR A 39 -21.60 1.67 -11.58
C THR A 39 -22.05 1.54 -13.03
N SER A 40 -22.23 2.65 -13.78
CA SER A 40 -22.56 2.56 -15.20
C SER A 40 -21.41 1.98 -16.04
N PHE A 41 -20.21 1.90 -15.48
CA PHE A 41 -19.02 1.32 -16.10
C PHE A 41 -18.67 -0.07 -15.54
N GLY A 42 -19.56 -0.68 -14.76
CA GLY A 42 -19.29 -1.96 -14.09
C GLY A 42 -18.32 -1.86 -12.91
N MET A 43 -18.04 -0.64 -12.43
CA MET A 43 -17.20 -0.42 -11.25
C MET A 43 -18.02 -0.54 -9.98
N GLU A 44 -17.38 -1.05 -8.94
CA GLU A 44 -17.98 -1.29 -7.64
C GLU A 44 -17.89 -0.05 -6.75
N ARG A 45 -19.01 0.29 -6.11
CA ARG A 45 -19.20 1.54 -5.35
C ARG A 45 -18.31 1.66 -4.13
N GLU A 46 -18.25 2.90 -3.64
CA GLU A 46 -17.75 3.28 -2.32
C GLU A 46 -18.30 2.40 -1.19
N GLY A 47 -17.47 2.23 -0.15
CA GLY A 47 -17.80 1.42 1.02
C GLY A 47 -17.37 -0.04 0.91
N ARG A 48 -16.72 -0.47 -0.19
CA ARG A 48 -16.06 -1.78 -0.29
C ARG A 48 -14.54 -1.72 -0.24
N VAL A 49 -13.98 -0.52 -0.15
CA VAL A 49 -12.56 -0.27 0.09
C VAL A 49 -12.44 0.71 1.25
N ALA A 50 -11.70 0.32 2.28
CA ALA A 50 -11.35 1.16 3.41
C ALA A 50 -9.83 1.35 3.41
N VAL A 51 -9.37 2.60 3.35
CA VAL A 51 -7.95 2.94 3.34
C VAL A 51 -7.61 3.65 4.64
N PHE A 52 -6.62 3.11 5.34
CA PHE A 52 -6.11 3.64 6.60
C PHE A 52 -4.73 4.25 6.38
N TYR A 53 -4.63 5.56 6.55
CA TYR A 53 -3.41 6.37 6.54
C TYR A 53 -2.71 6.39 7.89
N GLU A 54 -1.63 7.15 8.00
CA GLU A 54 -0.73 7.29 9.15
C GLU A 54 -1.43 7.66 10.47
N ASP A 55 -2.52 8.41 10.41
CA ASP A 55 -3.24 9.00 11.55
C ASP A 55 -4.58 8.32 11.86
N SER A 56 -4.92 7.27 11.11
CA SER A 56 -6.29 6.73 11.07
C SER A 56 -6.47 5.35 11.68
N LEU A 57 -5.39 4.66 12.05
CA LEU A 57 -5.46 3.33 12.64
C LEU A 57 -4.31 3.06 13.61
N GLY A 58 -4.66 2.90 14.88
CA GLY A 58 -3.70 2.53 15.90
C GLY A 58 -2.74 3.67 16.24
N ASN A 59 -1.75 3.36 17.08
CA ASN A 59 -0.67 4.29 17.40
C ASN A 59 0.50 4.06 16.43
N TYR A 60 0.28 4.28 15.13
CA TYR A 60 1.35 4.19 14.14
C TYR A 60 2.35 5.33 14.37
N PRO A 61 3.65 5.05 14.53
CA PRO A 61 4.65 6.08 14.74
C PRO A 61 5.09 6.70 13.42
N TYR A 62 5.12 8.02 13.36
CA TYR A 62 5.61 8.76 12.20
C TYR A 62 6.05 10.16 12.60
N PHE A 63 6.73 10.85 11.69
CA PHE A 63 7.07 12.25 11.85
C PHE A 63 6.16 13.12 10.99
N LEU A 64 5.45 14.07 11.59
CA LEU A 64 4.67 15.07 10.85
C LEU A 64 5.61 16.03 10.09
N ASP A 65 6.72 16.37 10.74
CA ASP A 65 7.85 17.12 10.21
C ASP A 65 9.13 16.68 10.93
N LYS A 66 10.28 17.25 10.56
CA LYS A 66 11.60 16.85 11.12
C LYS A 66 11.69 16.89 12.66
N ASN A 67 10.87 17.70 13.31
CA ASN A 67 10.94 17.96 14.74
C ASN A 67 9.71 17.45 15.51
N THR A 68 8.68 16.97 14.82
CA THR A 68 7.40 16.61 15.42
C THR A 68 7.15 15.10 15.32
N PRO A 69 7.64 14.30 16.29
CA PRO A 69 7.33 12.88 16.36
C PRO A 69 5.91 12.65 16.86
N ILE A 70 5.12 11.90 16.08
CA ILE A 70 3.82 11.37 16.48
C ILE A 70 3.99 9.92 16.92
N ASN A 71 3.39 9.55 18.06
CA ASN A 71 3.55 8.23 18.69
C ASN A 71 5.02 7.81 18.89
N GLY A 72 5.91 8.78 19.14
CA GLY A 72 7.34 8.55 19.30
C GLY A 72 8.15 8.57 18.01
N GLY A 73 7.51 8.62 16.83
CA GLY A 73 8.17 8.81 15.54
C GLY A 73 8.79 7.54 14.95
N ILE A 74 9.39 6.66 15.75
CA ILE A 74 10.02 5.41 15.29
C ILE A 74 9.33 4.16 15.88
N PRO A 75 9.33 3.02 15.16
CA PRO A 75 8.65 1.79 15.60
C PRO A 75 9.08 1.29 16.98
N GLN A 76 10.34 1.50 17.38
CA GLN A 76 10.89 1.06 18.67
C GLN A 76 10.21 1.69 19.89
N TYR A 77 9.58 2.87 19.73
CA TYR A 77 8.81 3.48 20.82
C TYR A 77 7.38 2.94 20.95
N THR A 78 6.95 2.07 20.03
CA THR A 78 5.57 1.59 20.02
C THR A 78 5.32 0.61 21.15
N ARG A 79 4.42 0.97 22.05
CA ARG A 79 3.88 0.03 23.04
C ARG A 79 2.78 -0.81 22.37
N LEU A 80 3.08 -2.08 22.07
CA LEU A 80 2.19 -2.96 21.30
C LEU A 80 0.78 -3.07 21.88
N ASP A 81 0.63 -3.26 23.19
CA ASP A 81 -0.70 -3.35 23.83
C ASP A 81 -1.56 -2.10 23.58
N GLY A 82 -0.94 -0.92 23.75
CA GLY A 82 -1.61 0.36 23.51
C GLY A 82 -1.93 0.56 22.03
N HIS A 83 -1.03 0.17 21.13
CA HIS A 83 -1.25 0.20 19.69
C HIS A 83 -2.42 -0.70 19.28
N VAL A 84 -2.43 -1.96 19.71
CA VAL A 84 -3.49 -2.94 19.37
C VAL A 84 -4.85 -2.49 19.92
N GLN A 85 -4.89 -1.98 21.15
CA GLN A 85 -6.12 -1.45 21.75
C GLN A 85 -6.67 -0.25 20.96
N LYS A 86 -5.79 0.66 20.52
CA LYS A 86 -6.18 1.79 19.68
C LYS A 86 -6.64 1.35 18.29
N THR A 87 -5.93 0.40 17.66
CA THR A 87 -6.31 -0.23 16.39
C THR A 87 -7.72 -0.82 16.46
N LYS A 88 -8.07 -1.50 17.56
CA LYS A 88 -9.43 -2.00 17.77
C LYS A 88 -10.48 -0.87 17.77
N GLN A 89 -10.25 0.18 18.55
CA GLN A 89 -11.18 1.31 18.67
C GLN A 89 -11.39 2.02 17.34
N ASP A 90 -10.29 2.30 16.63
CA ASP A 90 -10.32 3.00 15.34
C ASP A 90 -11.04 2.16 14.28
N LEU A 91 -10.77 0.85 14.25
CA LEU A 91 -11.40 -0.06 13.32
C LEU A 91 -12.91 -0.22 13.58
N GLU A 92 -13.31 -0.28 14.85
CA GLU A 92 -14.72 -0.35 15.24
C GLU A 92 -15.48 0.93 14.84
N ALA A 93 -14.85 2.09 14.97
CA ALA A 93 -15.41 3.37 14.54
C ALA A 93 -15.48 3.48 13.00
N ALA A 94 -14.42 3.12 12.29
CA ALA A 94 -14.34 3.27 10.84
C ALA A 94 -15.17 2.22 10.08
N LEU A 95 -15.20 0.98 10.58
CA LEU A 95 -15.87 -0.15 9.94
C LEU A 95 -16.79 -0.86 10.93
N PRO A 96 -17.93 -0.28 11.33
CA PRO A 96 -18.77 -0.81 12.40
C PRO A 96 -19.35 -2.20 12.10
N ALA A 97 -19.51 -2.57 10.82
CA ALA A 97 -20.03 -3.86 10.41
C ALA A 97 -19.03 -5.01 10.70
N PRO A 98 -19.33 -5.95 11.63
CA PRO A 98 -18.39 -7.02 11.97
C PRO A 98 -18.12 -7.99 10.81
N ARG A 99 -19.08 -8.11 9.88
CA ARG A 99 -18.99 -8.96 8.67
C ARG A 99 -18.65 -8.13 7.43
N TYR A 100 -17.82 -7.10 7.57
CA TYR A 100 -17.30 -6.36 6.41
C TYR A 100 -16.64 -7.33 5.41
N LEU A 101 -17.07 -7.28 4.14
CA LEU A 101 -16.62 -8.16 3.04
C LEU A 101 -15.74 -7.41 2.02
N GLY A 102 -15.24 -6.23 2.37
CA GLY A 102 -14.46 -5.39 1.48
C GLY A 102 -12.95 -5.55 1.64
N LEU A 103 -12.22 -4.62 1.03
CA LEU A 103 -10.78 -4.48 1.14
C LEU A 103 -10.45 -3.54 2.29
N GLY A 104 -9.45 -3.90 3.09
CA GLY A 104 -8.85 -3.09 4.14
C GLY A 104 -7.39 -2.83 3.83
N VAL A 105 -7.08 -1.60 3.42
CA VAL A 105 -5.76 -1.19 2.93
C VAL A 105 -5.06 -0.36 4.00
N LEU A 106 -3.93 -0.84 4.49
CA LEU A 106 -3.07 -0.10 5.41
C LEU A 106 -2.03 0.68 4.59
N ARG A 107 -2.27 1.96 4.35
CA ARG A 107 -1.42 2.86 3.54
C ARG A 107 -0.38 3.54 4.41
N TRP A 108 0.55 2.76 4.93
CA TRP A 108 1.67 3.27 5.73
C TRP A 108 2.89 3.46 4.83
N ALA A 109 3.22 4.71 4.57
CA ALA A 109 4.30 5.13 3.67
C ALA A 109 5.47 5.80 4.40
N GLU A 110 5.28 6.13 5.68
CA GLU A 110 6.17 7.03 6.40
C GLU A 110 7.55 6.41 6.66
N TRP A 111 7.60 5.10 6.92
CA TRP A 111 8.81 4.30 6.95
C TRP A 111 8.54 2.92 6.35
N VAL A 112 9.61 2.23 5.95
CA VAL A 112 9.54 0.86 5.44
C VAL A 112 10.22 -0.09 6.44
N PRO A 113 9.77 -1.35 6.60
CA PRO A 113 10.28 -2.23 7.66
C PRO A 113 11.70 -2.74 7.42
N GLN A 114 12.27 -2.50 6.23
CA GLN A 114 13.65 -2.87 5.89
C GLN A 114 14.55 -1.64 6.02
N TRP A 115 15.54 -1.69 6.90
CA TRP A 115 16.42 -0.58 7.23
C TRP A 115 17.04 0.06 5.99
N SER A 116 17.57 -0.76 5.09
CA SER A 116 18.28 -0.32 3.88
C SER A 116 17.42 0.47 2.89
N ARG A 117 16.08 0.32 2.93
CA ARG A 117 15.14 1.01 2.04
C ARG A 117 14.70 2.38 2.58
N ASN A 118 14.99 2.73 3.84
CA ASN A 118 14.64 4.03 4.41
C ASN A 118 15.69 5.09 4.05
N GLN A 119 15.67 5.56 2.80
CA GLN A 119 16.61 6.56 2.29
C GLN A 119 15.95 7.94 2.13
N GLU A 120 16.77 8.95 1.85
CA GLU A 120 16.35 10.32 1.56
C GLU A 120 15.33 10.89 2.56
N LYS A 121 14.04 10.95 2.18
CA LYS A 121 12.93 11.47 2.98
C LYS A 121 12.74 10.69 4.28
N GLN A 122 13.14 9.42 4.31
CA GLN A 122 13.00 8.53 5.46
C GLN A 122 14.30 8.40 6.29
N ALA A 123 15.38 9.09 5.90
CA ALA A 123 16.66 9.01 6.61
C ALA A 123 16.55 9.43 8.10
N MET A 124 15.59 10.29 8.42
CA MET A 124 15.34 10.73 9.79
C MET A 124 14.93 9.60 10.75
N TYR A 125 14.26 8.55 10.26
CA TYR A 125 13.90 7.38 11.07
C TYR A 125 15.16 6.60 11.48
N LEU A 126 16.15 6.51 10.57
CA LEU A 126 17.44 5.88 10.84
C LEU A 126 18.26 6.71 11.84
N GLU A 127 18.26 8.03 11.70
CA GLU A 127 18.91 8.95 12.65
C GLU A 127 18.29 8.88 14.06
N ALA A 128 16.96 8.91 14.15
CA ALA A 128 16.25 8.79 15.41
C ALA A 128 16.52 7.45 16.10
N SER A 129 16.55 6.35 15.32
CA SER A 129 16.89 5.01 15.83
C SER A 129 18.31 4.94 16.40
N ARG A 130 19.29 5.54 15.69
CA ARG A 130 20.68 5.62 16.18
C ARG A 130 20.80 6.48 17.42
N LYS A 131 20.06 7.59 17.48
CA LYS A 131 20.00 8.46 18.66
C LYS A 131 19.42 7.73 19.87
N LEU A 132 18.39 6.91 19.66
CA LEU A 132 17.80 6.06 20.69
C LEU A 132 18.85 5.09 21.26
N LEU A 133 19.58 4.35 20.42
CA LEU A 133 20.57 3.41 20.95
C LEU A 133 21.76 4.10 21.62
N ARG A 134 22.20 5.26 21.11
CA ARG A 134 23.27 6.05 21.76
C ARG A 134 22.89 6.54 23.14
N SER A 135 21.61 6.84 23.41
CA SER A 135 21.18 7.30 24.73
C SER A 135 21.27 6.17 25.77
N PHE A 136 21.00 4.92 25.37
CA PHE A 136 21.15 3.75 26.24
C PHE A 136 22.59 3.24 26.33
N PHE A 137 23.36 3.36 25.24
CA PHE A 137 24.73 2.83 25.15
C PHE A 137 25.74 3.90 24.69
N PRO A 138 26.08 4.89 25.54
CA PRO A 138 26.95 6.02 25.14
C PRO A 138 28.39 5.61 24.79
N LYS A 139 28.82 4.40 25.17
CA LYS A 139 30.19 3.90 24.95
C LYS A 139 30.34 3.07 23.68
N TRP A 140 29.24 2.72 23.00
CA TRP A 140 29.29 1.92 21.78
C TRP A 140 29.94 2.69 20.63
N THR A 141 30.66 1.96 19.78
CA THR A 141 31.23 2.53 18.56
C THR A 141 30.11 2.88 17.57
N PRO A 142 30.36 3.77 16.59
CA PRO A 142 29.40 4.06 15.53
C PRO A 142 28.90 2.81 14.79
N GLU A 143 29.76 1.82 14.57
CA GLU A 143 29.45 0.56 13.90
C GLU A 143 28.54 -0.33 14.75
N GLU A 144 28.77 -0.39 16.06
CA GLU A 144 27.89 -1.11 16.99
C GLU A 144 26.50 -0.47 17.04
N VAL A 145 26.44 0.86 17.13
CA VAL A 145 25.17 1.61 17.10
C VAL A 145 24.43 1.35 15.79
N GLU A 146 25.08 1.43 14.65
CA GLU A 146 24.46 1.18 13.34
C GLU A 146 23.89 -0.24 13.26
N LYS A 147 24.70 -1.24 13.60
CA LYS A 147 24.32 -2.65 13.55
C LYS A 147 23.09 -2.94 14.41
N TRP A 148 23.10 -2.48 15.66
CA TRP A 148 22.00 -2.76 16.59
C TRP A 148 20.77 -1.89 16.33
N SER A 149 20.93 -0.66 15.82
CA SER A 149 19.79 0.18 15.44
C SER A 149 18.99 -0.47 14.31
N ARG A 150 19.69 -1.08 13.33
CA ARG A 150 19.05 -1.88 12.28
C ARG A 150 18.24 -3.03 12.87
N VAL A 151 18.85 -3.86 13.70
CA VAL A 151 18.20 -5.03 14.28
C VAL A 151 16.95 -4.64 15.06
N ASP A 152 17.05 -3.62 15.91
CA ASP A 152 15.95 -3.16 16.76
C ASP A 152 14.83 -2.50 15.94
N PHE A 153 15.18 -1.66 14.95
CA PHE A 153 14.21 -1.03 14.06
C PHE A 153 13.41 -2.05 13.26
N GLU A 154 14.08 -2.99 12.59
CA GLU A 154 13.41 -3.98 11.74
C GLU A 154 12.52 -4.92 12.57
N ALA A 155 12.98 -5.34 13.75
CA ALA A 155 12.20 -6.17 14.67
C ALA A 155 10.96 -5.43 15.20
N ALA A 156 11.10 -4.16 15.58
CA ALA A 156 9.98 -3.35 16.04
C ALA A 156 8.98 -3.06 14.90
N ALA A 157 9.48 -2.69 13.71
CA ALA A 157 8.67 -2.44 12.52
C ALA A 157 7.84 -3.68 12.15
N GLN A 158 8.47 -4.85 12.10
CA GLN A 158 7.79 -6.12 11.86
C GLN A 158 6.73 -6.40 12.92
N SER A 159 7.04 -6.19 14.20
CA SER A 159 6.10 -6.44 15.31
C SER A 159 4.85 -5.57 15.21
N VAL A 160 5.02 -4.26 14.97
CA VAL A 160 3.89 -3.33 14.80
C VAL A 160 3.02 -3.76 13.61
N MET A 161 3.61 -4.03 12.45
CA MET A 161 2.87 -4.40 11.24
C MET A 161 2.15 -5.76 11.40
N VAL A 162 2.81 -6.76 11.99
CA VAL A 162 2.24 -8.10 12.19
C VAL A 162 1.09 -8.07 13.17
N GLU A 163 1.24 -7.40 14.31
CA GLU A 163 0.17 -7.33 15.31
C GLU A 163 -1.00 -6.47 14.82
N THR A 164 -0.75 -5.43 14.02
CA THR A 164 -1.82 -4.70 13.33
C THR A 164 -2.63 -5.63 12.42
N LEU A 165 -1.96 -6.37 11.52
CA LEU A 165 -2.64 -7.31 10.61
C LEU A 165 -3.39 -8.40 11.36
N ARG A 166 -2.81 -8.90 12.45
CA ARG A 166 -3.45 -9.89 13.32
C ARG A 166 -4.76 -9.33 13.87
N GLU A 167 -4.75 -8.11 14.41
CA GLU A 167 -5.91 -7.52 15.05
C GLU A 167 -7.02 -7.15 14.06
N VAL A 168 -6.68 -6.52 12.92
CA VAL A 168 -7.69 -6.17 11.90
C VAL A 168 -8.35 -7.42 11.30
N LYS A 169 -7.59 -8.50 11.10
CA LYS A 169 -8.13 -9.79 10.63
C LYS A 169 -8.97 -10.47 11.71
N ARG A 170 -8.59 -10.37 12.99
CA ARG A 170 -9.39 -10.91 14.10
C ARG A 170 -10.75 -10.21 14.18
N LEU A 171 -10.76 -8.89 14.00
CA LEU A 171 -11.97 -8.06 14.11
C LEU A 171 -12.84 -8.11 12.84
N ARG A 172 -12.25 -8.20 11.65
CA ARG A 172 -12.95 -8.27 10.35
C ARG A 172 -12.42 -9.46 9.53
N PRO A 173 -12.73 -10.71 9.93
CA PRO A 173 -12.12 -11.92 9.37
C PRO A 173 -12.54 -12.26 7.94
N LYS A 174 -13.58 -11.59 7.43
CA LYS A 174 -14.06 -11.79 6.05
C LYS A 174 -13.59 -10.71 5.08
N ALA A 175 -12.94 -9.66 5.59
CA ALA A 175 -12.33 -8.63 4.78
C ALA A 175 -10.93 -9.04 4.35
N LEU A 176 -10.47 -8.47 3.24
CA LEU A 176 -9.14 -8.70 2.70
C LEU A 176 -8.19 -7.57 3.11
N TRP A 177 -7.25 -7.90 4.00
CA TRP A 177 -6.28 -7.01 4.60
C TRP A 177 -4.87 -7.14 4.01
N GLY A 178 -4.16 -6.01 3.98
CA GLY A 178 -2.75 -5.93 3.59
C GLY A 178 -2.24 -4.50 3.59
N PHE A 179 -0.92 -4.35 3.39
CA PHE A 179 -0.24 -3.07 3.37
C PHE A 179 0.04 -2.57 1.96
N SER A 180 -0.07 -1.26 1.77
CA SER A 180 0.35 -0.56 0.56
C SER A 180 1.56 0.33 0.85
N PRO A 181 2.62 0.32 0.01
CA PRO A 181 2.65 -0.11 -1.39
C PRO A 181 3.35 -1.47 -1.59
N TYR A 182 2.96 -2.51 -0.85
CA TYR A 182 3.69 -3.78 -0.86
C TYR A 182 3.08 -4.84 -1.79
N PRO A 183 3.90 -5.57 -2.57
CA PRO A 183 5.35 -5.40 -2.72
C PRO A 183 5.70 -4.15 -3.55
N SER A 184 6.85 -3.53 -3.25
CA SER A 184 7.37 -2.41 -4.03
C SER A 184 8.45 -2.89 -5.02
N CYS A 185 8.46 -2.31 -6.21
CA CYS A 185 9.36 -2.69 -7.31
C CYS A 185 10.48 -1.66 -7.52
N TYR A 186 10.26 -0.40 -7.11
CA TYR A 186 11.20 0.72 -7.31
C TYR A 186 11.76 0.81 -8.75
N ASN A 187 10.96 0.44 -9.75
CA ASN A 187 11.32 0.47 -11.17
C ASN A 187 11.02 1.82 -11.84
N SER A 188 10.39 2.76 -11.14
CA SER A 188 9.90 4.03 -11.69
C SER A 188 10.93 5.18 -11.62
N ASP A 189 12.21 4.88 -11.42
CA ASP A 189 13.26 5.90 -11.40
C ASP A 189 13.31 6.64 -12.76
N PRO A 190 13.11 7.98 -12.79
CA PRO A 190 13.18 8.77 -14.02
C PRO A 190 14.49 8.59 -14.81
N ALA A 191 15.61 8.31 -14.13
CA ALA A 191 16.88 8.04 -14.78
C ALA A 191 16.88 6.69 -15.52
N GLN A 192 16.15 5.70 -15.02
CA GLN A 192 16.06 4.37 -15.63
C GLN A 192 15.00 4.30 -16.73
N THR A 193 13.85 4.95 -16.53
CA THR A 193 12.72 4.96 -17.48
C THR A 193 13.03 5.69 -18.79
N GLN A 194 14.05 6.55 -18.82
CA GLN A 194 14.52 7.24 -20.03
C GLN A 194 15.55 6.43 -20.84
N LEU A 195 16.03 5.29 -20.32
CA LEU A 195 16.96 4.42 -21.04
C LEU A 195 16.22 3.58 -22.08
N GLY A 196 16.77 3.47 -23.29
CA GLY A 196 16.17 2.68 -24.38
C GLY A 196 16.08 1.16 -24.12
N ASN A 197 16.68 0.67 -23.05
CA ASN A 197 16.63 -0.73 -22.60
C ASN A 197 15.75 -0.95 -21.36
N TYR A 198 14.95 0.04 -20.97
CA TYR A 198 14.00 -0.09 -19.87
C TYR A 198 12.97 -1.19 -20.17
N SER A 199 12.88 -2.16 -19.27
CA SER A 199 12.05 -3.37 -19.46
C SER A 199 10.83 -3.44 -18.55
N GLY A 200 10.67 -2.49 -17.63
CA GLY A 200 9.68 -2.53 -16.55
C GLY A 200 9.99 -3.54 -15.44
N GLN A 201 10.88 -4.50 -15.65
CA GLN A 201 11.13 -5.55 -14.66
C GLN A 201 11.73 -5.00 -13.37
N CYS A 202 11.23 -5.49 -12.24
CA CYS A 202 11.82 -5.16 -10.95
C CYS A 202 13.30 -5.57 -10.91
N PRO A 203 14.20 -4.70 -10.45
CA PRO A 203 15.60 -5.06 -10.30
C PRO A 203 15.78 -6.32 -9.42
N PRO A 204 16.71 -7.23 -9.74
CA PRO A 204 16.91 -8.44 -8.95
C PRO A 204 17.19 -8.18 -7.46
N ALA A 205 17.86 -7.06 -7.15
CA ALA A 205 18.08 -6.64 -5.77
C ALA A 205 16.76 -6.29 -5.04
N GLU A 206 15.83 -5.62 -5.71
CA GLU A 206 14.51 -5.30 -5.16
C GLU A 206 13.64 -6.55 -4.97
N MET A 207 13.76 -7.52 -5.88
CA MET A 207 13.11 -8.82 -5.74
C MET A 207 13.64 -9.58 -4.52
N ALA A 208 14.96 -9.58 -4.30
CA ALA A 208 15.57 -10.21 -3.14
C ALA A 208 15.10 -9.55 -1.82
N LEU A 209 15.00 -8.22 -1.78
CA LEU A 209 14.44 -7.51 -0.64
C LEU A 209 12.95 -7.85 -0.42
N ASN A 210 12.16 -8.07 -1.48
CA ASN A 210 10.78 -8.52 -1.32
C ASN A 210 10.68 -9.96 -0.79
N ASP A 211 11.66 -10.82 -1.07
CA ASP A 211 11.71 -12.18 -0.51
C ASP A 211 11.92 -12.18 1.02
N GLU A 212 12.61 -11.17 1.57
CA GLU A 212 12.78 -10.99 3.03
C GLU A 212 11.46 -10.68 3.75
N LEU A 213 10.48 -10.11 3.05
CA LEU A 213 9.16 -9.75 3.59
C LEU A 213 8.17 -10.92 3.59
N LEU A 214 8.64 -12.18 3.51
CA LEU A 214 7.78 -13.36 3.54
C LEU A 214 6.81 -13.40 4.73
N TRP A 215 7.23 -12.84 5.87
CA TRP A 215 6.38 -12.70 7.05
C TRP A 215 5.15 -11.82 6.80
N LEU A 216 5.29 -10.77 5.99
CA LEU A 216 4.22 -9.83 5.63
C LEU A 216 3.22 -10.50 4.68
N TRP A 217 3.72 -11.22 3.68
CA TRP A 217 2.91 -11.96 2.70
C TRP A 217 2.04 -13.03 3.38
N LYS A 218 2.63 -13.76 4.33
CA LYS A 218 1.93 -14.82 5.09
C LYS A 218 0.82 -14.27 5.99
N ARG A 219 0.98 -13.04 6.51
CA ARG A 219 0.00 -12.41 7.40
C ARG A 219 -1.10 -11.70 6.62
N SER A 220 -0.79 -11.19 5.44
CA SER A 220 -1.75 -10.53 4.56
C SER A 220 -2.72 -11.53 3.93
N SER A 221 -3.93 -11.08 3.65
CA SER A 221 -4.92 -11.82 2.84
C SER A 221 -5.05 -11.27 1.42
N ALA A 222 -4.40 -10.13 1.16
CA ALA A 222 -4.36 -9.42 -0.10
C ALA A 222 -3.05 -8.62 -0.18
N LEU A 223 -2.52 -8.39 -1.38
CA LEU A 223 -1.41 -7.47 -1.60
C LEU A 223 -1.91 -6.17 -2.21
N PHE A 224 -1.15 -5.11 -2.01
CA PHE A 224 -1.57 -3.75 -2.37
C PHE A 224 -0.37 -2.94 -2.88
N PRO A 225 0.35 -3.40 -3.93
CA PRO A 225 1.34 -2.57 -4.62
C PRO A 225 0.70 -1.25 -5.07
N LEU A 226 1.53 -0.26 -5.37
CA LEU A 226 1.09 1.04 -5.85
C LEU A 226 1.65 1.25 -7.25
N LEU A 227 0.78 1.53 -8.21
CA LEU A 227 1.18 2.14 -9.47
C LEU A 227 0.69 3.58 -9.52
N THR A 228 1.48 4.46 -10.11
CA THR A 228 1.10 5.84 -10.36
C THR A 228 0.88 6.00 -11.86
N LEU A 229 -0.24 6.60 -12.24
CA LEU A 229 -0.58 6.86 -13.63
C LEU A 229 -0.39 8.34 -13.93
N GLU A 230 0.51 8.67 -14.88
CA GLU A 230 0.79 10.05 -15.23
C GLU A 230 -0.04 10.53 -16.43
N LYS A 231 -0.39 9.63 -17.37
CA LYS A 231 -1.13 9.94 -18.59
C LYS A 231 -2.35 9.04 -18.77
N ARG A 232 -3.31 9.53 -19.55
CA ARG A 232 -4.55 8.80 -19.87
C ARG A 232 -4.30 7.52 -20.69
N ALA A 233 -3.29 7.52 -21.56
CA ALA A 233 -2.92 6.33 -22.33
C ALA A 233 -2.45 5.20 -21.40
N ASP A 234 -1.75 5.57 -20.33
CA ASP A 234 -1.26 4.64 -19.31
C ASP A 234 -2.43 3.91 -18.64
N LEU A 235 -3.55 4.58 -18.39
CA LEU A 235 -4.73 3.96 -17.74
C LEU A 235 -5.28 2.74 -18.50
N ILE A 236 -5.44 2.85 -19.82
CA ILE A 236 -6.03 1.75 -20.62
C ILE A 236 -5.05 0.57 -20.68
N ASN A 237 -3.77 0.87 -20.93
CA ASN A 237 -2.74 -0.16 -21.01
C ASN A 237 -2.56 -0.85 -19.66
N THR A 238 -2.43 -0.09 -18.57
CA THR A 238 -2.18 -0.65 -17.24
C THR A 238 -3.36 -1.50 -16.74
N ILE A 239 -4.61 -1.06 -16.90
CA ILE A 239 -5.77 -1.87 -16.48
C ILE A 239 -5.86 -3.16 -17.32
N GLY A 240 -5.65 -3.04 -18.64
CA GLY A 240 -5.65 -4.19 -19.54
C GLY A 240 -4.57 -5.21 -19.19
N GLU A 241 -3.35 -4.75 -18.91
CA GLU A 241 -2.23 -5.59 -18.47
C GLU A 241 -2.51 -6.27 -17.13
N CYS A 242 -3.11 -5.56 -16.18
CA CYS A 242 -3.50 -6.16 -14.90
C CYS A 242 -4.53 -7.29 -15.07
N ALA A 243 -5.52 -7.10 -15.94
CA ALA A 243 -6.47 -8.16 -16.26
C ALA A 243 -5.76 -9.34 -16.96
N ALA A 244 -4.86 -9.07 -17.91
CA ALA A 244 -4.12 -10.09 -18.64
C ALA A 244 -3.14 -10.90 -17.75
N MET A 245 -2.59 -10.28 -16.70
CA MET A 245 -1.74 -10.95 -15.71
C MET A 245 -2.54 -11.81 -14.70
N GLY A 246 -3.87 -11.85 -14.80
CA GLY A 246 -4.72 -12.66 -13.92
C GLY A 246 -4.89 -12.07 -12.52
N THR A 247 -4.78 -10.75 -12.39
CA THR A 247 -5.03 -10.06 -11.12
C THR A 247 -6.53 -10.10 -10.81
N ALA A 248 -6.92 -10.15 -9.54
CA ALA A 248 -8.35 -10.24 -9.20
C ALA A 248 -9.12 -8.92 -9.40
N GLY A 249 -8.40 -7.81 -9.61
CA GLY A 249 -9.01 -6.50 -9.76
C GLY A 249 -8.05 -5.36 -9.51
N VAL A 250 -8.59 -4.14 -9.61
CA VAL A 250 -7.89 -2.89 -9.37
C VAL A 250 -8.76 -1.97 -8.52
N VAL A 251 -8.16 -1.13 -7.71
CA VAL A 251 -8.87 -0.02 -7.07
C VAL A 251 -8.42 1.26 -7.76
N ILE A 252 -9.34 2.18 -8.00
CA ILE A 252 -9.02 3.54 -8.40
C ILE A 252 -9.22 4.41 -7.17
N TRP A 253 -8.13 4.97 -6.67
CA TRP A 253 -8.12 5.82 -5.49
C TRP A 253 -7.64 7.23 -5.85
N ASN A 254 -7.95 8.20 -5.00
CA ASN A 254 -7.32 9.51 -5.03
C ASN A 254 -7.19 9.96 -3.57
N ARG A 255 -5.99 10.31 -3.12
CA ARG A 255 -5.86 10.99 -1.83
C ARG A 255 -6.50 12.36 -2.02
N SER A 256 -7.64 12.60 -1.35
CA SER A 256 -8.10 13.97 -1.16
C SER A 256 -7.07 14.64 -0.26
N GLU A 257 -6.01 15.19 -0.86
CA GLU A 257 -5.20 16.16 -0.14
C GLU A 257 -6.11 17.36 0.10
N MET A 258 -6.74 17.39 1.28
CA MET A 258 -7.26 18.64 1.84
C MET A 258 -6.04 19.46 2.29
N LYS A 259 -5.15 19.82 1.35
CA LYS A 259 -4.22 20.92 1.54
C LYS A 259 -5.10 22.11 1.85
N THR A 260 -4.91 22.68 3.04
CA THR A 260 -5.48 23.96 3.45
C THR A 260 -4.95 25.09 2.58
N GLU A 261 -5.28 25.07 1.29
CA GLU A 261 -5.30 26.26 0.46
C GLU A 261 -6.69 26.87 0.63
N ARG A 262 -6.73 27.90 1.48
CA ARG A 262 -7.74 28.98 1.55
C ARG A 262 -9.10 28.62 0.96
N VAL A 263 -10.07 28.35 1.84
CA VAL A 263 -11.53 28.48 1.66
C VAL A 263 -11.97 28.58 0.19
N PRO A 264 -12.52 27.51 -0.41
CA PRO A 264 -13.17 27.64 -1.71
C PRO A 264 -14.30 28.65 -1.57
N ARG A 265 -14.23 29.76 -2.32
CA ARG A 265 -15.39 30.65 -2.46
C ARG A 265 -16.55 29.82 -3.04
N PRO A 266 -17.76 29.92 -2.48
CA PRO A 266 -18.92 29.20 -3.01
C PRO A 266 -19.16 29.64 -4.46
N GLY A 267 -19.27 28.67 -5.39
CA GLY A 267 -19.70 28.95 -6.76
C GLY A 267 -18.73 28.62 -7.91
N ARG A 268 -17.64 27.85 -7.72
CA ARG A 268 -16.94 27.28 -8.89
C ARG A 268 -17.72 26.10 -9.46
N VAL A 269 -18.44 26.37 -10.54
CA VAL A 269 -19.02 25.38 -11.45
C VAL A 269 -17.88 24.57 -12.07
N CYS A 270 -17.89 23.24 -11.90
CA CYS A 270 -17.06 22.35 -12.71
C CYS A 270 -17.55 22.42 -14.17
N PRO A 271 -16.66 22.47 -15.17
CA PRO A 271 -17.09 22.60 -16.56
C PRO A 271 -17.96 21.40 -16.97
N SER A 272 -19.10 21.70 -17.59
CA SER A 272 -20.08 20.76 -18.15
C SER A 272 -19.46 19.81 -19.20
N PRO A 273 -20.06 18.63 -19.47
CA PRO A 273 -19.37 17.50 -20.06
C PRO A 273 -19.22 17.63 -21.58
N GLY A 274 -17.97 17.82 -22.02
CA GLY A 274 -17.51 17.46 -23.36
C GLY A 274 -16.81 16.09 -23.34
N PRO A 275 -16.69 15.40 -24.48
CA PRO A 275 -16.17 14.04 -24.55
C PRO A 275 -14.70 14.00 -24.10
N LEU A 276 -14.44 13.55 -22.87
CA LEU A 276 -13.13 13.18 -22.28
C LEU A 276 -11.91 13.95 -22.85
N ARG A 277 -12.04 15.26 -23.07
CA ARG A 277 -11.00 16.13 -23.64
C ARG A 277 -10.76 17.23 -22.63
N ARG A 278 -9.56 17.19 -22.05
CA ARG A 278 -8.98 18.17 -21.11
C ARG A 278 -9.56 18.18 -19.70
N GLN A 279 -9.24 17.16 -18.93
CA GLN A 279 -9.03 17.31 -17.49
C GLN A 279 -7.64 16.75 -17.17
N ARG A 280 -6.74 17.61 -16.67
CA ARG A 280 -5.55 17.14 -15.95
C ARG A 280 -6.07 16.68 -14.60
N TYR A 281 -6.31 15.39 -14.50
CA TYR A 281 -6.49 14.75 -13.21
C TYR A 281 -5.10 14.40 -12.69
N HIS A 282 -4.62 15.08 -11.65
CA HIS A 282 -3.65 14.45 -10.76
C HIS A 282 -4.45 13.42 -9.93
N CYS A 283 -4.72 12.28 -10.55
CA CYS A 283 -5.22 11.11 -9.84
C CYS A 283 -3.99 10.30 -9.46
N ASP A 284 -3.65 10.28 -8.17
CA ASP A 284 -2.78 9.24 -7.61
C ASP A 284 -3.53 7.91 -7.71
N SER A 285 -3.51 7.31 -8.90
CA SER A 285 -4.35 6.18 -9.25
C SER A 285 -3.78 4.91 -8.65
N VAL A 286 -4.04 4.67 -7.36
CA VAL A 286 -3.43 3.56 -6.63
C VAL A 286 -3.95 2.20 -7.12
N LEU A 287 -3.18 1.52 -7.95
CA LEU A 287 -3.52 0.18 -8.44
C LEU A 287 -3.05 -0.93 -7.48
N PHE A 288 -3.99 -1.63 -6.84
CA PHE A 288 -3.67 -2.76 -5.96
C PHE A 288 -3.79 -4.12 -6.68
N LEU A 289 -2.89 -5.06 -6.35
CA LEU A 289 -2.82 -6.41 -6.90
C LEU A 289 -3.18 -7.45 -5.84
N LEU A 290 -4.25 -8.22 -6.06
CA LEU A 290 -4.68 -9.28 -5.15
C LEU A 290 -4.09 -10.65 -5.53
N PRO A 291 -3.17 -11.22 -4.73
CA PRO A 291 -3.08 -12.67 -4.58
C PRO A 291 -3.70 -13.07 -3.24
N LEU A 292 -4.85 -13.76 -3.30
CA LEU A 292 -5.48 -14.38 -2.14
C LEU A 292 -4.57 -15.50 -1.61
N SER A 293 -4.15 -15.42 -0.34
CA SER A 293 -3.58 -16.56 0.38
C SER A 293 -4.73 -17.45 0.88
N GLY A 294 -4.87 -18.64 0.30
CA GLY A 294 -5.79 -19.67 0.79
C GLY A 294 -5.16 -20.48 1.93
N GLU A 295 -5.94 -20.72 2.99
CA GLU A 295 -5.59 -21.72 4.01
C GLU A 295 -5.53 -23.11 3.36
N GLY A 296 -4.39 -23.80 3.48
CA GLY A 296 -4.30 -25.24 3.21
C GLY A 296 -3.52 -25.71 1.98
N SER A 297 -2.82 -24.84 1.24
CA SER A 297 -1.98 -25.29 0.12
C SER A 297 -0.68 -24.49 0.02
N LEU A 298 0.38 -25.17 -0.40
CA LEU A 298 1.77 -24.73 -0.49
C LEU A 298 1.95 -23.24 -0.81
N CYS A 299 2.95 -22.63 -0.15
CA CYS A 299 3.53 -21.33 -0.45
C CYS A 299 3.30 -20.89 -1.90
N PRO A 300 2.87 -19.64 -2.18
CA PRO A 300 3.02 -19.11 -3.52
C PRO A 300 4.52 -19.13 -3.83
N THR A 301 4.91 -19.99 -4.76
CA THR A 301 6.27 -20.11 -5.26
C THR A 301 6.65 -18.77 -5.86
N LYS A 302 7.33 -17.93 -5.08
CA LYS A 302 8.05 -16.71 -5.47
C LYS A 302 7.24 -15.70 -6.29
N PRO A 303 7.15 -14.41 -5.89
CA PRO A 303 6.74 -13.34 -6.80
C PRO A 303 7.89 -13.08 -7.80
N ARG A 304 8.23 -14.08 -8.63
CA ARG A 304 9.37 -14.03 -9.56
C ARG A 304 9.05 -13.31 -10.87
N GLN A 305 7.80 -12.91 -11.09
CA GLN A 305 7.35 -12.36 -12.38
C GLN A 305 6.27 -11.27 -12.24
N LEU A 306 6.37 -10.39 -11.25
CA LEU A 306 5.67 -9.10 -11.36
C LEU A 306 6.45 -8.25 -12.38
N ARG A 307 6.09 -8.38 -13.67
CA ARG A 307 6.39 -7.34 -14.65
C ARG A 307 5.46 -6.19 -14.34
N LEU A 308 5.99 -5.15 -13.72
CA LEU A 308 5.31 -3.86 -13.70
C LEU A 308 5.81 -3.09 -14.93
N PRO A 309 4.99 -2.29 -15.62
CA PRO A 309 5.49 -1.38 -16.64
C PRO A 309 6.45 -0.35 -16.03
#